data_AF-A0A924VVI0-F1
#
_entry.id   AF-A0A924VVI0-F1
#
_cell.length_a   1.000
_cell.length_b   1.000
_cell.length_c   1.000
_cell.angle_alpha   90.00
_cell.angle_beta   90.00
_cell.angle_gamma   90.00
#
_symmetry.space_group_name_H-M   'P 1'
#
loop_
_entity.id
_entity.type
_entity.pdbx_description
1 polymer ?
#
loop_
_entity_poly.entity_id
_entity_poly.type
_entity_poly.pdbx_seq_one_letter_code
_entity_poly.pdbx_strand_id
1 'polypeptide(L)' 'MKTIIDQLALSHALTKEQYLSLLDNMDEQTQKYLIEKAHAVRSSTFEDRVFMRGLIEFTNYCKQNCTYCGIRAD' A
#
# COMPACT_ATOMS: atom_id res chain seq x y z
N MET A 1 -13.52 8.85 -10.08
CA MET A 1 -12.45 7.99 -9.54
C MET A 1 -11.59 7.31 -10.61
N LYS A 2 -12.16 6.68 -11.66
CA LYS A 2 -11.37 6.01 -12.71
C LYS A 2 -10.24 6.86 -13.31
N THR A 3 -10.49 8.11 -13.66
CA THR A 3 -9.47 9.04 -14.20
C THR A 3 -8.30 9.26 -13.26
N ILE A 4 -8.56 9.37 -11.94
CA ILE A 4 -7.50 9.52 -10.92
C ILE A 4 -6.69 8.23 -10.82
N ILE A 5 -7.35 7.07 -10.87
CA ILE A 5 -6.68 5.76 -10.85
C ILE A 5 -5.84 5.54 -12.11
N ASP A 6 -6.35 5.94 -13.28
CA ASP A 6 -5.62 5.85 -14.55
C ASP A 6 -4.41 6.79 -14.55
N GLN A 7 -4.55 8.00 -14.03
CA GLN A 7 -3.42 8.91 -13.80
C GLN A 7 -2.40 8.25 -12.88
N LEU A 8 -2.81 7.74 -11.71
CA LEU A 8 -1.92 7.07 -10.76
C LEU A 8 -1.17 5.88 -11.40
N ALA A 9 -1.85 5.09 -12.23
CA ALA A 9 -1.24 3.97 -12.93
C ALA A 9 -0.20 4.39 -13.99
N LEU A 10 -0.34 5.60 -14.57
CA LEU A 10 0.57 6.12 -15.59
C LEU A 10 1.72 6.95 -15.02
N SER A 11 1.43 7.87 -14.10
CA SER A 11 2.41 8.81 -13.52
C SER A 11 3.05 8.30 -12.24
N HIS A 12 2.53 7.22 -11.64
CA HIS A 12 2.93 6.70 -10.33
C HIS A 12 2.84 7.71 -9.18
N ALA A 13 2.12 8.81 -9.38
CA ALA A 13 1.97 9.89 -8.41
C ALA A 13 0.69 10.68 -8.65
N LEU A 14 0.06 11.08 -7.56
CA LEU A 14 -1.07 11.99 -7.51
C LEU A 14 -0.71 13.22 -6.66
N THR A 15 -1.47 14.30 -6.79
CA THR A 15 -1.41 15.39 -5.81
C THR A 15 -2.02 14.94 -4.48
N LYS A 16 -1.74 15.69 -3.41
CA LYS A 16 -2.31 15.41 -2.07
C LYS A 16 -3.85 15.39 -2.11
N GLU A 17 -4.45 16.33 -2.82
CA GLU A 17 -5.90 16.48 -2.94
C GLU A 17 -6.51 15.30 -3.71
N GLN A 18 -5.82 14.82 -4.74
CA GLN A 18 -6.24 13.65 -5.50
C GLN A 18 -6.13 12.36 -4.67
N TYR A 19 -5.08 12.23 -3.85
CA TYR A 19 -4.96 11.12 -2.89
C TYR A 19 -6.09 11.12 -1.87
N LEU A 20 -6.36 12.27 -1.24
CA LEU A 20 -7.47 12.41 -0.28
C LEU A 20 -8.81 12.07 -0.94
N SER A 21 -9.07 12.63 -2.13
CA SER A 21 -10.30 12.35 -2.87
C SER A 21 -10.46 10.85 -3.18
N LEU A 22 -9.38 10.15 -3.55
CA LEU A 22 -9.43 8.71 -3.80
C LEU A 22 -9.73 7.91 -2.52
N LEU A 23 -9.10 8.27 -1.39
CA LEU A 23 -9.29 7.57 -0.11
C LEU A 23 -10.68 7.81 0.50
N ASP A 24 -11.16 9.06 0.44
CA ASP A 24 -12.43 9.46 1.06
C ASP A 24 -13.66 8.98 0.28
N ASN A 25 -13.51 8.68 -1.01
CA ASN A 25 -14.61 8.30 -1.91
C ASN A 25 -14.45 6.88 -2.48
N MET A 26 -13.80 5.98 -1.74
CA MET A 26 -13.57 4.61 -2.16
C MET A 26 -14.80 3.74 -1.94
N ASP A 27 -15.52 3.42 -3.02
CA ASP A 27 -16.58 2.41 -3.06
C ASP A 27 -16.05 1.06 -3.61
N GLU A 28 -16.89 0.01 -3.55
CA GLU A 28 -16.51 -1.34 -3.99
C GLU A 28 -16.05 -1.38 -5.46
N GLN A 29 -16.71 -0.62 -6.34
CA GLN A 29 -16.36 -0.57 -7.76
C GLN A 29 -15.01 0.12 -8.00
N THR A 30 -14.77 1.21 -7.28
CA THR A 30 -13.53 1.98 -7.31
C THR A 30 -12.38 1.16 -6.74
N GLN A 31 -12.59 0.47 -5.62
CA GLN A 31 -11.62 -0.43 -5.01
C GLN A 31 -11.23 -1.56 -5.96
N LYS A 32 -12.22 -2.22 -6.59
CA LYS A 32 -11.95 -3.27 -7.57
C LYS A 32 -11.11 -2.75 -8.74
N TYR A 33 -11.46 -1.59 -9.31
CA TYR A 33 -10.70 -1.00 -10.41
C TYR A 33 -9.27 -0.61 -10.01
N LEU A 34 -9.09 -0.07 -8.80
CA LEU A 34 -7.76 0.25 -8.26
C LEU A 34 -6.90 -1.00 -8.11
N ILE A 35 -7.46 -2.09 -7.57
CA ILE A 35 -6.77 -3.38 -7.44
C ILE A 35 -6.39 -3.94 -8.81
N GLU A 36 -7.30 -3.91 -9.80
CA GLU A 36 -7.02 -4.37 -11.17
C GLU A 36 -5.84 -3.61 -11.80
N LYS A 37 -5.81 -2.28 -11.66
CA LYS A 37 -4.72 -1.44 -12.19
C LYS A 37 -3.41 -1.67 -11.46
N ALA A 38 -3.44 -1.74 -10.13
CA ALA A 38 -2.26 -2.06 -9.33
C ALA A 38 -1.69 -3.45 -9.68
N HIS A 39 -2.57 -4.44 -9.89
CA HIS A 39 -2.18 -5.77 -10.33
C HIS A 39 -1.52 -5.76 -11.70
N ALA A 40 -2.05 -5.01 -12.67
CA ALA A 40 -1.46 -4.88 -14.00
C ALA A 40 -0.03 -4.30 -13.94
N VAL A 41 0.18 -3.22 -13.17
CA VAL A 41 1.52 -2.62 -12.96
C VAL A 41 2.46 -3.59 -12.23
N ARG A 42 1.98 -4.26 -11.18
CA ARG A 42 2.75 -5.30 -10.47
C ARG A 42 3.18 -6.41 -11.43
N SER A 43 2.26 -6.90 -12.26
CA SER A 43 2.52 -8.01 -13.17
C SER A 43 3.47 -7.63 -14.29
N SER A 44 3.39 -6.41 -14.84
CA SER A 44 4.36 -5.94 -15.86
C SER A 44 5.77 -5.73 -15.29
N THR A 45 5.88 -5.46 -13.99
CA THR A 45 7.17 -5.20 -13.32
C THR A 45 7.81 -6.49 -12.79
N PHE A 46 7.01 -7.34 -12.15
CA PHE A 46 7.51 -8.49 -11.40
C PHE A 46 7.14 -9.84 -12.02
N GLU A 47 6.26 -9.86 -13.03
CA GLU A 47 5.65 -11.08 -13.56
C GLU A 47 4.97 -11.87 -12.41
N ASP A 48 5.12 -13.18 -12.42
CA ASP A 48 4.62 -14.07 -11.36
C ASP A 48 5.66 -14.31 -10.26
N ARG A 49 6.73 -13.48 -10.19
CA ARG A 49 7.79 -13.65 -9.19
C ARG A 49 7.34 -13.13 -7.83
N VAL A 50 7.56 -13.97 -6.81
CA VAL A 50 7.39 -13.61 -5.40
C VAL A 50 8.75 -13.72 -4.71
N PHE A 51 9.23 -12.62 -4.12
CA PHE A 51 10.54 -12.55 -3.48
C PHE A 51 10.44 -12.91 -1.99
N MET A 52 10.89 -14.11 -1.64
CA MET A 52 10.89 -14.59 -0.25
C MET A 52 11.93 -13.84 0.61
N ARG A 53 11.53 -13.45 1.83
CA ARG A 53 12.40 -12.79 2.81
C ARG A 53 12.27 -13.48 4.16
N GLY A 54 13.38 -14.00 4.70
CA GLY A 54 13.44 -14.52 6.07
C GLY A 54 13.66 -13.36 7.04
N LEU A 55 12.78 -13.24 8.03
CA LEU A 55 12.91 -12.25 9.11
C LEU A 55 13.48 -12.94 10.35
N ILE A 56 14.54 -12.37 10.95
CA ILE A 56 15.11 -12.85 12.22
C ILE A 56 14.92 -11.76 13.27
N GLU A 57 13.95 -11.97 14.15
CA GLU A 57 13.66 -11.11 15.30
C GLU A 57 14.38 -11.68 16.54
N PHE A 58 15.67 -11.35 16.68
CA PHE A 58 16.53 -11.96 17.70
C PHE A 58 16.32 -11.37 19.11
N THR A 59 15.65 -10.23 19.23
CA THR A 59 15.28 -9.61 20.49
C THR A 59 13.95 -8.87 20.34
N ASN A 60 13.17 -8.89 21.40
CA ASN A 60 11.98 -8.07 21.58
C ASN A 60 12.19 -7.04 22.70
N TYR A 61 13.42 -6.76 23.12
CA TYR A 61 13.66 -5.64 24.04
C TYR A 61 13.51 -4.32 23.27
N CYS A 62 12.61 -3.46 23.72
CA CYS A 62 12.47 -2.10 23.21
C CYS A 62 12.36 -1.10 24.36
N LYS A 63 13.16 -0.04 24.33
CA LYS A 63 13.10 1.06 25.32
C LYS A 63 11.96 2.05 25.08
N GLN A 64 11.23 1.90 23.97
CA GLN A 64 10.18 2.83 23.55
C GLN A 64 8.81 2.34 24.01
N ASN A 65 7.90 3.26 24.29
CA ASN A 65 6.55 2.93 24.75
C ASN A 65 5.44 3.21 23.71
N CYS A 66 5.59 2.66 22.49
CA CYS A 66 4.61 2.90 21.42
C CYS A 66 3.24 2.31 21.77
N THR A 67 2.18 3.13 21.69
CA THR A 67 0.81 2.73 22.09
C THR A 67 0.19 1.62 21.25
N TYR A 68 0.68 1.41 20.04
CA TYR A 68 0.23 0.38 19.11
C TYR A 68 1.11 -0.88 19.10
N CYS A 69 2.25 -0.88 19.81
CA CYS A 69 3.25 -1.95 19.70
C CYS A 69 3.21 -2.86 20.92
N GLY A 70 3.04 -4.17 20.72
CA GLY A 70 3.08 -5.17 21.80
C GLY A 70 4.48 -5.45 22.37
N ILE A 71 5.53 -4.91 21.74
CA ILE A 71 6.95 -5.05 22.15
C ILE A 71 7.43 -3.81 22.92
N ARG A 72 6.51 -2.89 23.24
CA ARG A 72 6.82 -1.66 23.95
C ARG A 72 7.38 -1.95 25.36
N ALA A 73 8.06 -0.96 25.94
CA ALA A 73 8.78 -1.11 27.21
C ALA A 73 7.89 -1.48 28.41
N ASP A 74 6.66 -0.96 28.45
CA ASP A 74 5.72 -1.08 29.58
C ASP A 74 4.55 -2.03 29.30
#